data_AF-A0A016SA17-F1
#
_entry.id   AF-A0A016SA17-F1
#
_cell.length_a   1.000
_cell.length_b   1.000
_cell.length_c   1.000
_cell.angle_alpha   90.00
_cell.angle_beta   90.00
_cell.angle_gamma   90.00
#
_symmetry.space_group_name_H-M   'P 1'
#
loop_
_entity.id
_entity.type
_entity.pdbx_description
1 polymer ?
#
loop_
_entity_poly.entity_id
_entity_poly.type
_entity_poly.pdbx_seq_one_letter_code
_entity_poly.pdbx_strand_id
1 'polypeptide(L)'
;NRHRDEIITELQSALTNLHGLLRARPMPHSPFGIADPTAVFRYDGAGRFNTIDFNAEYEEFRTTIDVTDSDDMKVRAFIRWVLNKLVTDENDLRKLTTRRRDIRNDGLIRIPFTFRSILKNFVLHIADRPAGSEYSVKFDEILSSIVKESRRSCRREIPQDQSPE
;
A
#
# COMPACT_ATOMS: atom_id res chain seq x y z
N ASN A 1 1.77 16.07 35.45
CA ASN A 1 1.74 14.80 34.68
C ASN A 1 0.33 14.48 34.18
N ARG A 2 -0.68 14.27 35.03
CA ARG A 2 -2.07 13.96 34.62
C ARG A 2 -2.69 14.89 33.55
N HIS A 3 -2.56 16.21 33.72
CA HIS A 3 -3.09 17.18 32.75
C HIS A 3 -2.40 17.11 31.36
N ARG A 4 -1.11 16.75 31.33
CA ARG A 4 -0.37 16.55 30.08
C ARG A 4 -0.83 15.28 29.36
N ASP A 5 -1.12 14.22 30.10
CA ASP A 5 -1.60 12.95 29.55
C ASP A 5 -3.03 13.07 29.00
N GLU A 6 -3.88 13.88 29.64
CA GLU A 6 -5.22 14.23 29.15
C GLU A 6 -5.15 14.99 27.82
N ILE A 7 -4.31 16.03 27.72
CA ILE A 7 -4.10 16.79 26.47
C ILE A 7 -3.56 15.88 25.36
N ILE A 8 -2.60 14.99 25.66
CA ILE A 8 -2.05 14.05 24.68
C ILE A 8 -3.15 13.12 24.16
N THR A 9 -4.01 12.61 25.04
CA THR A 9 -5.09 11.70 24.68
C THR A 9 -6.14 12.39 23.81
N GLU A 10 -6.52 13.62 24.14
CA GLU A 10 -7.45 14.42 23.34
C GLU A 10 -6.90 14.73 21.94
N LEU A 11 -5.62 15.13 21.85
CA LEU A 11 -4.97 15.37 20.56
C LEU A 11 -4.89 14.09 19.71
N GLN A 12 -4.58 12.94 20.33
CA GLN A 12 -4.56 11.65 19.63
C GLN A 12 -5.95 11.27 19.10
N SER A 13 -7.00 11.52 19.88
CA SER A 13 -8.39 11.29 19.47
C SER A 13 -8.78 12.19 18.30
N ALA A 14 -8.50 13.50 18.39
CA ALA A 14 -8.79 14.47 17.34
C ALA A 14 -8.07 14.13 16.03
N LEU A 15 -6.78 13.77 16.10
CA LEU A 15 -6.01 13.31 14.93
C LEU A 15 -6.58 12.04 14.34
N THR A 16 -7.00 11.08 15.16
CA THR A 16 -7.62 9.84 14.68
C THR A 16 -8.92 10.11 13.94
N ASN A 17 -9.76 11.01 14.46
CA ASN A 17 -11.02 11.41 13.84
C ASN A 17 -10.79 12.13 12.51
N LEU A 18 -9.82 13.06 12.46
CA LEU A 18 -9.46 13.78 11.23
C LEU A 18 -8.92 12.83 10.16
N HIS A 19 -8.07 11.87 10.55
CA HIS A 19 -7.62 10.81 9.64
C HIS A 19 -8.80 9.95 9.17
N GLY A 20 -9.76 9.65 10.04
CA GLY A 20 -10.99 8.93 9.67
C GLY A 20 -11.81 9.67 8.61
N LEU A 21 -11.96 10.99 8.75
CA LEU A 21 -12.67 11.83 7.79
C LEU A 21 -11.96 11.89 6.44
N LEU A 22 -10.64 12.06 6.44
CA LEU A 22 -9.84 12.04 5.21
C LEU A 22 -9.94 10.68 4.51
N ARG A 23 -9.99 9.57 5.26
CA ARG A 23 -10.20 8.22 4.73
C ARG A 23 -11.58 7.98 4.14
N ALA A 24 -12.61 8.74 4.49
CA ALA A 24 -13.93 8.58 3.88
C ALA A 24 -14.04 9.22 2.47
N ARG A 25 -13.14 10.14 2.12
CA ARG A 25 -13.22 10.92 0.87
C ARG A 25 -12.67 10.15 -0.34
N PRO A 26 -13.15 10.44 -1.56
CA PRO A 26 -12.50 9.95 -2.78
C PRO A 26 -11.04 10.40 -2.85
N MET A 27 -10.18 9.61 -3.49
CA MET A 27 -8.80 10.02 -3.72
C MET A 27 -8.78 11.26 -4.62
N PRO A 28 -8.08 12.35 -4.25
CA PRO A 28 -8.01 13.54 -5.09
C PRO A 28 -7.44 13.23 -6.46
N HIS A 29 -7.97 13.84 -7.52
CA HIS A 29 -7.40 13.71 -8.86
C HIS A 29 -5.94 14.17 -8.90
N SER A 30 -5.13 13.48 -9.70
CA SER A 30 -3.73 13.81 -9.91
C SER A 30 -3.25 13.40 -11.31
N PRO A 31 -2.03 13.77 -11.70
CA PRO A 31 -1.40 13.31 -12.94
C PRO A 31 -1.02 11.83 -12.95
N PHE A 32 -1.36 11.05 -11.92
CA PHE A 32 -1.01 9.63 -11.82
C PHE A 32 -1.60 8.80 -12.98
N GLY A 33 -0.74 8.00 -13.60
CA GLY A 33 -1.02 7.27 -14.84
C GLY A 33 -0.69 8.06 -16.12
N ILE A 34 -0.36 9.34 -16.02
CA ILE A 34 -0.07 10.22 -17.17
C ILE A 34 1.33 10.81 -17.07
N ALA A 35 1.69 11.42 -15.94
CA ALA A 35 2.97 12.09 -15.78
C ALA A 35 4.15 11.12 -15.75
N ASP A 36 5.29 11.57 -16.28
CA ASP A 36 6.56 10.85 -16.24
C ASP A 36 7.29 11.07 -14.90
N PRO A 37 7.98 10.06 -14.36
CA PRO A 37 8.84 10.24 -13.20
C PRO A 37 10.07 11.08 -13.55
N THR A 38 10.18 12.26 -12.94
CA THR A 38 11.35 13.15 -13.10
C THR A 38 12.51 12.87 -12.13
N ALA A 39 12.34 11.94 -11.20
CA ALA A 39 13.37 11.50 -10.26
C ALA A 39 13.49 9.96 -10.29
N VAL A 40 14.64 9.45 -9.85
CA VAL A 40 14.91 8.00 -9.81
C VAL A 40 14.42 7.41 -8.50
N PHE A 41 13.56 6.41 -8.58
CA PHE A 41 13.06 5.67 -7.43
C PHE A 41 13.40 4.19 -7.60
N ARG A 42 14.32 3.70 -6.78
CA ARG A 42 14.75 2.31 -6.78
C ARG A 42 14.79 1.75 -5.38
N TYR A 43 14.29 0.53 -5.23
CA TYR A 43 14.40 -0.27 -4.02
C TYR A 43 15.35 -1.43 -4.29
N ASP A 44 16.49 -1.46 -3.60
CA ASP A 44 17.39 -2.60 -3.63
C ASP A 44 16.91 -3.66 -2.63
N GLY A 45 16.41 -4.77 -3.18
CA GLY A 45 15.85 -5.87 -2.42
C GLY A 45 16.92 -6.75 -1.77
N ALA A 46 16.51 -7.50 -0.75
CA ALA A 46 17.36 -8.48 -0.09
C ALA A 46 16.55 -9.70 0.37
N GLY A 47 17.18 -10.88 0.31
CA GLY A 47 16.57 -12.14 0.72
C GLY A 47 15.40 -12.54 -0.19
N ARG A 48 14.17 -12.49 0.35
CA ARG A 48 12.93 -12.88 -0.34
C ARG A 48 12.26 -11.76 -1.15
N PHE A 49 12.90 -10.58 -1.19
CA PHE A 49 12.41 -9.41 -1.88
C PHE A 49 13.32 -9.08 -3.06
N ASN A 50 12.71 -8.88 -4.22
CA ASN A 50 13.38 -8.48 -5.43
C ASN A 50 13.74 -6.98 -5.39
N THR A 51 14.74 -6.62 -6.18
CA THR A 51 15.05 -5.23 -6.47
C THR A 51 14.01 -4.69 -7.45
N ILE A 52 13.50 -3.48 -7.18
CA ILE A 52 12.45 -2.83 -7.97
C ILE A 52 12.95 -1.47 -8.45
N ASP A 53 12.93 -1.27 -9.76
CA ASP A 53 13.04 0.03 -10.39
C ASP A 53 11.62 0.55 -10.64
N PHE A 54 11.15 1.49 -9.80
CA PHE A 54 9.79 1.98 -9.89
C PHE A 54 9.56 2.80 -11.16
N ASN A 55 10.60 3.43 -11.71
CA ASN A 55 10.48 4.18 -12.96
C ASN A 55 10.16 3.20 -14.09
N ALA A 56 10.98 2.17 -14.26
CA ALA A 56 10.78 1.17 -15.32
C ALA A 56 9.44 0.42 -15.19
N GLU A 57 9.09 -0.01 -13.96
CA GLU A 57 7.83 -0.72 -13.73
C GLU A 57 6.61 0.18 -13.94
N TYR A 58 6.72 1.47 -13.65
CA TYR A 58 5.63 2.42 -13.92
C TYR A 58 5.47 2.73 -15.40
N GLU A 59 6.57 2.82 -16.16
CA GLU A 59 6.52 2.92 -17.63
C GLU A 59 5.76 1.74 -18.24
N GLU A 60 6.09 0.51 -17.83
CA GLU A 60 5.39 -0.70 -18.27
C GLU A 60 3.92 -0.64 -17.87
N PHE A 61 3.63 -0.33 -16.60
CA PHE A 61 2.28 -0.27 -16.05
C PHE A 61 1.39 0.75 -16.79
N ARG A 62 1.90 1.92 -17.16
CA ARG A 62 1.12 2.96 -17.85
C ARG A 62 0.52 2.48 -19.17
N THR A 63 1.16 1.51 -19.83
CA THR A 63 0.63 0.94 -21.08
C THR A 63 -0.59 0.05 -20.89
N THR A 64 -0.87 -0.37 -19.64
CA THR A 64 -1.90 -1.35 -19.31
C THR A 64 -3.16 -0.75 -18.70
N ILE A 65 -3.13 0.53 -18.32
CA ILE A 65 -4.22 1.20 -17.60
C ILE A 65 -5.13 2.00 -18.52
N ASP A 66 -6.38 2.16 -18.08
CA ASP A 66 -7.26 3.19 -18.61
C ASP A 66 -6.96 4.53 -17.92
N VAL A 67 -6.59 5.54 -18.71
CA VAL A 67 -6.32 6.89 -18.20
C VAL A 67 -7.57 7.59 -17.67
N THR A 68 -8.77 7.11 -18.01
CA THR A 68 -10.06 7.62 -17.50
C THR A 68 -10.41 7.07 -16.12
N ASP A 69 -9.72 6.02 -15.65
CA ASP A 69 -9.93 5.47 -14.31
C ASP A 69 -9.67 6.51 -13.22
N SER A 70 -10.39 6.36 -12.11
CA SER A 70 -10.14 7.16 -10.91
C SER A 70 -8.72 6.91 -10.38
N ASP A 71 -8.14 7.93 -9.74
CA ASP A 71 -6.83 7.82 -9.07
C ASP A 71 -6.76 6.64 -8.09
N ASP A 72 -7.84 6.40 -7.33
CA ASP A 72 -7.92 5.27 -6.40
C ASP A 72 -7.76 3.93 -7.11
N MET A 73 -8.39 3.76 -8.29
CA MET A 73 -8.27 2.55 -9.10
C MET A 73 -6.86 2.39 -9.67
N LYS A 74 -6.29 3.44 -10.26
CA LYS A 74 -4.93 3.43 -10.82
C LYS A 74 -3.88 3.13 -9.76
N VAL A 75 -3.94 3.80 -8.61
CA VAL A 75 -3.02 3.58 -7.50
C VAL A 75 -3.18 2.18 -6.92
N ARG A 76 -4.41 1.65 -6.81
CA ARG A 76 -4.63 0.25 -6.41
C ARG A 76 -4.00 -0.73 -7.37
N ALA A 77 -4.23 -0.55 -8.67
CA ALA A 77 -3.69 -1.42 -9.71
C ALA A 77 -2.16 -1.38 -9.69
N PHE A 78 -1.55 -0.20 -9.57
CA PHE A 78 -0.11 -0.05 -9.50
C PHE A 78 0.50 -0.71 -8.26
N ILE A 79 -0.11 -0.52 -7.08
CA ILE A 79 0.40 -1.17 -5.86
C ILE A 79 0.33 -2.70 -6.00
N ARG A 80 -0.74 -3.26 -6.57
CA ARG A 80 -0.83 -4.71 -6.84
C ARG A 80 0.26 -5.16 -7.79
N TRP A 81 0.47 -4.43 -8.88
CA TRP A 81 1.53 -4.67 -9.87
C TRP A 81 2.90 -4.78 -9.20
N VAL A 82 3.28 -3.75 -8.44
CA VAL A 82 4.61 -3.70 -7.82
C VAL A 82 4.75 -4.74 -6.72
N LEU A 83 3.71 -5.01 -5.93
CA LEU A 83 3.79 -6.05 -4.89
C LEU A 83 3.98 -7.45 -5.50
N ASN A 84 3.39 -7.74 -6.66
CA ASN A 84 3.62 -8.99 -7.39
C ASN A 84 5.08 -9.12 -7.84
N LYS A 85 5.70 -8.02 -8.28
CA LYS A 85 7.11 -8.00 -8.70
C LYS A 85 8.07 -8.01 -7.51
N LEU A 86 7.66 -7.46 -6.36
CA LEU A 86 8.48 -7.32 -5.16
C LEU A 86 8.87 -8.68 -4.57
N VAL A 87 8.00 -9.68 -4.64
CA VAL A 87 8.21 -10.96 -3.96
C VAL A 87 8.68 -12.00 -4.97
N THR A 88 9.69 -12.80 -4.60
CA THR A 88 10.22 -13.88 -5.47
C THR A 88 9.26 -15.08 -5.56
N ASP A 89 8.52 -15.37 -4.48
CA ASP A 89 7.51 -16.44 -4.41
C ASP A 89 6.10 -15.85 -4.25
N GLU A 90 5.17 -16.26 -5.11
CA GLU A 90 3.77 -15.83 -5.06
C GLU A 90 3.08 -16.20 -3.74
N ASN A 91 3.51 -17.28 -3.07
CA ASN A 91 3.01 -17.64 -1.74
C ASN A 91 3.39 -16.62 -0.66
N ASP A 92 4.50 -15.92 -0.85
CA ASP A 92 4.97 -14.91 0.11
C ASP A 92 4.20 -13.59 -0.05
N LEU A 93 3.65 -13.30 -1.24
CA LEU A 93 2.69 -12.21 -1.45
C LEU A 93 1.49 -12.33 -0.50
N ARG A 94 1.00 -13.56 -0.33
CA ARG A 94 -0.15 -13.90 0.54
C ARG A 94 0.17 -13.78 2.03
N LYS A 95 1.44 -13.63 2.41
CA LYS A 95 1.88 -13.47 3.80
C LYS A 95 2.24 -12.03 4.13
N LEU A 96 2.19 -11.11 3.16
CA LEU A 96 2.63 -9.73 3.38
C LEU A 96 1.81 -9.01 4.46
N THR A 97 2.48 -8.14 5.23
CA THR A 97 1.83 -7.26 6.20
C THR A 97 2.51 -5.91 6.28
N THR A 98 1.71 -4.85 6.44
CA THR A 98 2.15 -3.48 6.73
C THR A 98 2.24 -3.20 8.24
N ARG A 99 1.67 -4.08 9.08
CA ARG A 99 1.59 -3.89 10.54
C ARG A 99 2.88 -4.32 11.22
N ARG A 100 3.33 -3.52 12.18
CA ARG A 100 4.33 -3.91 13.18
C ARG A 100 3.57 -4.70 14.26
N ARG A 101 3.53 -6.03 14.13
CA ARG A 101 3.03 -6.93 15.19
C ARG A 101 4.20 -7.66 15.83
N ASP A 102 4.00 -8.10 17.06
CA ASP A 102 4.93 -9.03 17.69
C ASP A 102 5.10 -10.26 16.79
N ILE A 103 6.35 -10.51 16.44
CA ILE A 103 6.82 -11.47 15.43
C ILE A 103 6.47 -12.92 15.79
N ARG A 104 5.92 -13.16 16.99
CA ARG A 104 6.06 -14.44 17.64
C ARG A 104 5.26 -15.60 17.06
N ASN A 105 4.19 -15.45 16.27
CA ASN A 105 3.42 -16.65 15.85
C ASN A 105 2.60 -16.59 14.54
N ASP A 106 2.58 -15.48 13.78
CA ASP A 106 1.58 -15.33 12.70
C ASP A 106 2.06 -15.83 11.31
N GLY A 107 3.34 -16.18 11.14
CA GLY A 107 3.90 -16.59 9.83
C GLY A 107 3.89 -15.49 8.75
N LEU A 108 3.61 -14.23 9.14
CA LEU A 108 3.49 -13.09 8.23
C LEU A 108 4.84 -12.47 7.90
N ILE A 109 4.97 -12.01 6.66
CA ILE A 109 6.15 -11.36 6.12
C ILE A 109 5.92 -9.86 6.15
N ARG A 110 6.76 -9.14 6.87
CA ARG A 110 6.65 -7.69 6.92
C ARG A 110 7.21 -7.09 5.63
N ILE A 111 6.43 -6.21 5.00
CA ILE A 111 6.94 -5.40 3.89
C ILE A 111 8.06 -4.49 4.42
N PRO A 112 9.25 -4.48 3.79
CA PRO A 112 10.36 -3.63 4.19
C PRO A 112 9.93 -2.18 4.29
N PHE A 113 10.33 -1.52 5.39
CA PHE A 113 9.96 -0.12 5.61
C PHE A 113 10.53 0.79 4.52
N THR A 114 11.76 0.51 4.07
CA THR A 114 12.42 1.21 2.96
C THR A 114 11.61 1.10 1.67
N PHE A 115 11.19 -0.11 1.28
CA PHE A 115 10.31 -0.31 0.12
C PHE A 115 9.02 0.52 0.24
N ARG A 116 8.33 0.43 1.38
CA ARG A 116 7.08 1.18 1.60
C ARG A 116 7.29 2.69 1.47
N SER A 117 8.40 3.20 2.00
CA SER A 117 8.74 4.62 1.92
C SER A 117 9.03 5.05 0.48
N ILE A 118 9.81 4.26 -0.26
CA ILE A 118 10.17 4.58 -1.66
C ILE A 118 8.91 4.54 -2.54
N LEU A 119 8.10 3.49 -2.43
CA LEU A 119 6.83 3.38 -3.16
C LEU A 119 5.91 4.58 -2.88
N LYS A 120 5.78 4.98 -1.60
CA LYS A 120 4.96 6.13 -1.22
C LYS A 120 5.51 7.42 -1.84
N ASN A 121 6.81 7.65 -1.74
CA ASN A 121 7.44 8.86 -2.28
C ASN A 121 7.34 8.90 -3.80
N PHE A 122 7.49 7.76 -4.48
CA PHE A 122 7.29 7.62 -5.92
C PHE A 122 5.87 8.04 -6.32
N VAL A 123 4.85 7.45 -5.69
CA VAL A 123 3.45 7.76 -6.00
C VAL A 123 3.12 9.24 -5.73
N LEU A 124 3.63 9.80 -4.63
CA LEU A 124 3.46 11.21 -4.32
C LEU A 124 4.17 12.15 -5.31
N HIS A 125 5.35 11.75 -5.78
CA HIS A 125 6.12 12.48 -6.78
C HIS A 125 5.37 12.56 -8.11
N ILE A 126 4.87 11.43 -8.60
CA ILE A 126 4.06 11.38 -9.82
C ILE A 126 2.76 12.18 -9.67
N ALA A 127 2.11 12.06 -8.51
CA ALA A 127 0.85 12.75 -8.24
C ALA A 127 1.02 14.26 -8.00
N ASP A 128 2.26 14.78 -7.97
CA ASP A 128 2.60 16.15 -7.59
C ASP A 128 1.98 16.56 -6.25
N ARG A 129 2.13 15.68 -5.23
CA ARG A 129 1.55 15.88 -3.90
C ARG A 129 2.63 15.91 -2.81
N PRO A 130 2.55 16.83 -1.85
CA PRO A 130 3.48 16.86 -0.74
C PRO A 130 3.24 15.70 0.24
N ALA A 131 4.29 15.35 0.98
CA ALA A 131 4.19 14.46 2.13
C ALA A 131 3.21 15.04 3.17
N GLY A 132 2.34 14.20 3.73
CA GLY A 132 1.32 14.63 4.70
C GLY A 132 0.01 15.15 4.10
N SER A 133 -0.08 15.24 2.77
CA SER A 133 -1.34 15.52 2.08
C SER A 133 -2.41 14.45 2.34
N GLU A 134 -3.67 14.79 2.06
CA GLU A 134 -4.79 13.83 2.01
C GLU A 134 -4.47 12.63 1.10
N TYR A 135 -3.82 12.89 -0.04
CA TYR A 135 -3.35 11.86 -0.97
C TYR A 135 -2.36 10.88 -0.32
N SER A 136 -1.45 11.39 0.51
CA SER A 136 -0.50 10.58 1.29
C SER A 136 -1.21 9.67 2.31
N VAL A 137 -2.24 10.18 2.99
CA VAL A 137 -3.05 9.38 3.93
C VAL A 137 -3.85 8.30 3.19
N LYS A 138 -4.40 8.65 2.03
CA LYS A 138 -5.12 7.74 1.13
C LYS A 138 -4.25 6.61 0.63
N PHE A 139 -3.04 6.93 0.18
CA PHE A 139 -2.08 5.92 -0.24
C PHE A 139 -1.81 4.88 0.86
N ASP A 140 -1.58 5.31 2.11
CA ASP A 140 -1.33 4.39 3.23
C ASP A 140 -2.53 3.47 3.52
N GLU A 141 -3.75 4.01 3.39
CA GLU A 141 -4.98 3.23 3.50
C GLU A 141 -5.12 2.21 2.37
N ILE A 142 -4.90 2.63 1.12
CA ILE A 142 -4.96 1.77 -0.06
C ILE A 142 -3.96 0.62 0.07
N LEU A 143 -2.69 0.93 0.37
CA LEU A 143 -1.65 -0.07 0.58
C LEU A 143 -2.03 -1.04 1.70
N SER A 144 -2.53 -0.54 2.83
CA SER A 144 -2.98 -1.41 3.91
C SER A 144 -4.20 -2.25 3.51
N SER A 145 -5.07 -1.76 2.63
CA SER A 145 -6.24 -2.49 2.16
C SER A 145 -5.84 -3.62 1.22
N ILE A 146 -4.98 -3.34 0.24
CA ILE A 146 -4.48 -4.33 -0.74
C ILE A 146 -3.77 -5.47 -0.04
N VAL A 147 -2.86 -5.15 0.89
CA VAL A 147 -2.12 -6.18 1.62
C VAL A 147 -3.07 -7.06 2.48
N LYS A 148 -4.18 -6.50 2.98
CA LYS A 148 -5.21 -7.31 3.67
C LYS A 148 -6.04 -8.14 2.69
N GLU A 149 -6.33 -7.61 1.50
CA GLU A 149 -7.09 -8.28 0.44
C GLU A 149 -6.32 -9.49 -0.10
N SER A 150 -5.04 -9.32 -0.46
CA SER A 150 -4.15 -10.41 -0.90
C SER A 150 -4.11 -11.58 0.09
N ARG A 151 -4.25 -11.29 1.39
CA ARG A 151 -4.36 -12.31 2.44
C ARG A 151 -5.73 -12.97 2.53
N ARG A 152 -6.81 -12.24 2.25
CA ARG A 152 -8.19 -12.73 2.37
C ARG A 152 -8.59 -13.63 1.20
N SER A 153 -8.07 -13.38 0.01
CA SER A 153 -8.34 -14.22 -1.17
C SER A 153 -7.98 -15.69 -0.92
N CYS A 154 -6.96 -15.97 -0.09
CA CYS A 154 -6.56 -17.32 0.32
C CYS A 154 -7.54 -18.01 1.29
N ARG A 155 -8.44 -17.29 1.95
CA ARG A 155 -9.34 -17.88 2.98
C ARG A 155 -10.65 -18.42 2.39
N ARG A 156 -10.95 -18.13 1.12
CA ARG A 156 -12.20 -18.53 0.44
C ARG A 156 -12.07 -19.78 -0.41
N GLU A 157 -10.87 -20.30 -0.61
CA GLU A 157 -10.61 -21.54 -1.37
C GLU A 157 -10.53 -22.77 -0.44
N ILE A 158 -11.56 -22.98 0.39
CA ILE A 158 -11.80 -24.33 0.95
C ILE A 158 -12.86 -24.93 0.04
N PRO A 159 -12.54 -25.95 -0.78
CA PRO A 159 -13.57 -26.75 -1.43
C PRO A 159 -14.44 -27.36 -0.34
N GLN A 160 -15.70 -26.92 -0.24
CA GLN A 160 -16.72 -27.76 0.38
C GLN A 160 -17.05 -28.84 -0.64
N ASP A 161 -16.37 -29.98 -0.55
CA ASP A 161 -16.78 -31.17 -1.26
C ASP A 161 -16.70 -32.38 -0.33
N GLN A 162 -17.88 -33.02 -0.16
CA GLN A 162 -18.18 -34.39 0.31
C GLN A 162 -17.90 -34.74 1.79
N SER A 163 -18.78 -35.35 2.60
CA SER A 163 -20.15 -35.90 2.48
C SER A 163 -20.77 -35.90 3.90
N PRO A 164 -22.04 -36.32 4.08
CA PRO A 164 -22.19 -37.61 4.74
C PRO A 164 -23.23 -38.52 4.08
N GLU A 165 -23.04 -39.81 4.38
CA GLU A 165 -23.87 -40.98 4.05
C GLU A 165 -25.36 -40.82 4.36
#